data_AF-A0A242DAG7-F1
#
_entry.id   AF-A0A242DAG7-F1
#
_cell.length_a   1.000
_cell.length_b   1.000
_cell.length_c   1.000
_cell.angle_alpha   90.00
_cell.angle_beta   90.00
_cell.angle_gamma   90.00
#
_symmetry.space_group_name_H-M   'P 1'
#
loop_
_entity.id
_entity.type
_entity.pdbx_description
1 polymer ?
#
loop_
_entity_poly.entity_id
_entity_poly.type
_entity_poly.pdbx_seq_one_letter_code
_entity_poly.pdbx_strand_id
1 'polypeptide(L)'
;MEANACKDHIHLLVSIPPKLSVAQFIGYLKGKSSLMIFDRHAELKYRYGNRKFWCKGYFVDTVGRNKEQIAEYIRNQVQEDYVADQLTLFEEYDPFTGKKNKKK
;
A
#
# COMPACT_ATOMS: atom_id res chain seq x y z
N MET A 1 -1.44 -15.20 8.44
CA MET A 1 -0.82 -14.34 7.41
C MET A 1 -1.91 -13.40 6.97
N GLU A 2 -1.64 -12.11 6.92
CA GLU A 2 -2.66 -11.11 6.60
C GLU A 2 -2.20 -10.28 5.42
N ALA A 3 -3.13 -9.88 4.58
CA ALA A 3 -2.87 -9.10 3.39
C ALA A 3 -4.06 -8.19 3.14
N ASN A 4 -3.79 -6.91 2.90
CA ASN A 4 -4.82 -5.95 2.49
C ASN A 4 -4.36 -5.25 1.20
N ALA A 5 -5.24 -5.20 0.20
CA ALA A 5 -4.98 -4.58 -1.08
C ALA A 5 -5.70 -3.23 -1.17
N CYS A 6 -4.93 -2.16 -1.14
CA CYS A 6 -5.40 -0.80 -1.34
C CYS A 6 -5.42 -0.45 -2.84
N LYS A 7 -5.90 0.75 -3.18
CA LYS A 7 -6.02 1.18 -4.59
C LYS A 7 -4.66 1.27 -5.30
N ASP A 8 -3.60 1.63 -4.59
CA ASP A 8 -2.27 1.92 -5.14
C ASP A 8 -1.11 1.17 -4.45
N HIS A 9 -1.37 0.48 -3.34
CA HIS A 9 -0.37 -0.29 -2.59
C HIS A 9 -0.97 -1.54 -1.90
N ILE A 10 -0.13 -2.41 -1.36
CA ILE A 10 -0.54 -3.63 -0.63
C ILE A 10 0.21 -3.70 0.70
N HIS A 11 -0.52 -3.98 1.78
CA HIS A 11 0.02 -4.32 3.09
C HIS A 11 0.08 -5.83 3.27
N LEU A 12 1.20 -6.35 3.79
CA LEU A 12 1.42 -7.78 4.00
C LEU A 12 2.01 -8.02 5.39
N LEU A 13 1.37 -8.87 6.19
CA LEU A 13 1.90 -9.40 7.46
C LEU A 13 2.28 -10.87 7.27
N VAL A 14 3.58 -11.10 7.12
CA VAL A 14 4.15 -12.39 6.71
C VAL A 14 5.29 -12.83 7.63
N SER A 15 5.49 -14.14 7.73
CA SER A 15 6.67 -14.70 8.38
C SER A 15 7.65 -15.13 7.29
N ILE A 16 8.87 -14.59 7.33
CA ILE A 16 9.94 -14.90 6.38
C ILE A 16 10.97 -15.77 7.11
N PRO A 17 11.30 -16.97 6.58
CA PRO A 17 12.38 -17.78 7.14
C PRO A 17 13.69 -16.99 7.21
N PRO A 18 14.47 -17.06 8.31
CA PRO A 18 15.67 -16.24 8.49
C PRO A 18 16.78 -16.52 7.46
N LYS A 19 16.73 -17.68 6.79
CA LYS A 19 17.63 -18.03 5.69
C LYS A 19 17.36 -17.26 4.39
N LEU A 20 16.19 -16.62 4.27
CA LEU A 20 15.80 -15.83 3.11
C LEU A 20 15.92 -14.35 3.46
N SER A 21 16.64 -13.59 2.64
CA SER A 21 16.64 -12.14 2.79
C SER A 21 15.27 -11.55 2.43
N VAL A 22 14.89 -10.48 3.14
CA VAL A 22 13.67 -9.73 2.84
C VAL A 22 13.68 -9.23 1.39
N ALA A 23 14.82 -8.74 0.90
CA ALA A 23 14.96 -8.24 -0.46
C ALA A 23 14.68 -9.33 -1.52
N GLN A 24 15.18 -10.56 -1.32
CA GLN A 24 14.88 -11.69 -2.21
C GLN A 24 13.40 -12.05 -2.17
N PHE A 25 12.81 -12.11 -0.97
CA PHE A 25 11.39 -12.45 -0.80
C PHE A 25 10.49 -11.45 -1.52
N ILE A 26 10.71 -10.15 -1.30
CA ILE A 26 9.94 -9.07 -1.95
C ILE A 26 10.21 -9.02 -3.46
N GLY A 27 11.47 -9.22 -3.89
CA GLY A 27 11.83 -9.28 -5.31
C GLY A 27 11.07 -10.38 -6.05
N TYR A 28 11.00 -11.58 -5.45
CA TYR A 28 10.23 -12.69 -6.00
C TYR A 28 8.73 -12.37 -6.06
N LEU A 29 8.15 -11.86 -4.98
CA LEU A 29 6.74 -11.49 -4.89
C LEU A 29 6.35 -10.46 -5.95
N LYS A 30 7.08 -9.34 -6.03
CA LYS A 30 6.83 -8.26 -7.00
C LYS A 30 7.02 -8.73 -8.44
N GLY A 31 8.04 -9.55 -8.69
CA GLY A 31 8.33 -10.10 -10.02
C GLY A 31 7.23 -11.06 -10.51
N LYS A 32 6.88 -12.06 -9.70
CA LYS A 32 5.87 -13.07 -10.09
C LYS A 32 4.47 -12.48 -10.18
N SER A 33 4.09 -11.61 -9.25
CA SER A 33 2.79 -10.93 -9.33
C SER A 33 2.68 -10.04 -10.57
N SER A 34 3.73 -9.29 -10.93
CA SER A 34 3.73 -8.48 -12.17
C SER A 34 3.48 -9.35 -13.40
N LEU A 35 4.16 -10.50 -13.49
CA LEU A 35 3.96 -11.43 -14.60
C LEU A 35 2.51 -11.94 -14.65
N MET A 36 1.96 -12.39 -13.52
CA MET A 36 0.59 -12.90 -13.45
C MET A 36 -0.46 -11.83 -13.78
N ILE A 37 -0.26 -10.60 -13.34
CA ILE A 37 -1.17 -9.49 -13.61
C ILE A 37 -1.16 -9.16 -15.10
N PHE A 38 0.01 -9.01 -15.72
CA PHE A 38 0.09 -8.72 -17.15
C PHE A 38 -0.39 -9.89 -18.04
N ASP A 39 -0.33 -11.12 -17.53
CA ASP A 39 -0.88 -12.29 -18.22
C ASP A 39 -2.42 -12.27 -18.21
N ARG A 40 -3.03 -12.01 -17.05
CA ARG A 40 -4.49 -11.94 -16.88
C ARG A 40 -5.14 -10.67 -17.47
N HIS A 41 -4.41 -9.55 -17.42
CA HIS A 41 -4.90 -8.23 -17.81
C HIS A 41 -4.02 -7.67 -18.93
N ALA A 42 -4.19 -8.22 -20.13
CA ALA A 42 -3.39 -7.83 -21.29
C ALA A 42 -3.51 -6.33 -21.64
N GLU A 43 -4.64 -5.69 -21.31
CA GLU A 43 -4.88 -4.26 -21.45
C GLU A 43 -3.88 -3.40 -20.66
N LEU A 44 -3.40 -3.91 -19.52
CA LEU A 44 -2.40 -3.21 -18.70
C LEU A 44 -1.02 -3.21 -19.36
N LYS A 45 -0.71 -4.17 -20.24
CA LYS A 45 0.57 -4.17 -20.98
C LYS A 45 0.70 -2.94 -21.88
N TYR A 46 -0.40 -2.43 -22.41
CA TYR A 46 -0.43 -1.25 -23.26
C TYR A 46 -0.40 0.05 -22.45
N ARG A 47 -1.08 0.10 -21.29
CA ARG A 47 -1.02 1.25 -20.38
C ARG A 47 0.35 1.40 -19.72
N TYR A 48 0.99 0.30 -19.35
CA TYR A 48 2.33 0.28 -18.74
C TYR A 48 3.35 -0.18 -19.78
N GLY A 49 3.62 0.66 -20.80
CA GLY A 49 4.50 0.31 -21.93
C GLY A 49 5.92 -0.16 -21.57
N ASN A 50 6.38 0.06 -20.34
CA ASN A 50 7.64 -0.47 -19.79
C ASN A 50 7.48 -1.78 -19.00
N ARG A 51 6.28 -2.35 -18.94
CA ARG A 51 5.87 -3.55 -18.19
C ARG A 51 6.26 -3.53 -16.71
N LYS A 52 6.24 -2.35 -16.08
CA LYS A 52 6.49 -2.21 -14.64
C LYS A 52 5.16 -1.98 -13.93
N PHE A 53 4.74 -2.95 -13.14
CA PHE A 53 3.53 -2.84 -12.31
C PHE A 53 3.85 -2.17 -10.96
N TRP A 54 4.93 -2.59 -10.30
CA TRP A 54 5.34 -2.05 -9.00
C TRP A 54 6.37 -0.94 -9.11
N CYS A 55 6.39 -0.04 -8.11
CA CYS A 55 7.49 0.89 -7.89
C CYS A 55 8.79 0.13 -7.54
N LYS A 56 9.97 0.78 -7.64
CA LYS A 56 11.24 0.12 -7.28
C LYS A 56 11.35 -0.15 -5.78
N GLY A 57 10.90 0.79 -4.95
CA GLY A 57 10.98 0.70 -3.50
C GLY A 57 10.01 -0.29 -2.85
N TYR A 58 10.22 -0.54 -1.57
CA TYR A 58 9.29 -1.24 -0.68
C TYR A 58 9.59 -0.79 0.76
N PHE A 59 8.58 -0.86 1.62
CA PHE A 59 8.72 -0.63 3.06
C PHE A 59 8.69 -1.98 3.78
N VAL A 60 9.49 -2.12 4.83
CA VAL A 60 9.47 -3.30 5.71
C VAL A 60 9.75 -2.86 7.13
N ASP A 61 9.00 -3.45 8.07
CA ASP A 61 9.25 -3.33 9.49
C ASP A 61 9.16 -4.72 10.15
N THR A 62 9.94 -4.92 11.20
CA THR A 62 9.98 -6.18 11.95
C THR A 62 8.92 -6.18 13.03
N VAL A 63 8.00 -7.13 12.96
CA VAL A 63 6.94 -7.27 13.97
C VAL A 63 7.40 -8.23 15.07
N GLY A 64 7.47 -7.70 16.30
CA GLY A 64 7.74 -8.46 17.52
C GLY A 64 6.47 -8.88 18.26
N ARG A 65 6.35 -8.44 19.52
CA ARG A 65 5.23 -8.82 20.43
C ARG A 65 3.89 -8.16 20.12
N ASN A 66 3.84 -7.13 19.27
CA ASN A 66 2.62 -6.37 18.96
C ASN A 66 1.92 -6.86 17.69
N LYS A 67 1.96 -8.17 17.43
CA LYS A 67 1.46 -8.74 16.17
C LYS A 67 -0.03 -8.54 16.01
N GLU A 68 -0.79 -8.66 17.10
CA GLU A 68 -2.23 -8.57 17.14
C GLU A 68 -2.71 -7.16 16.79
N GLN A 69 -2.04 -6.13 17.34
CA GLN A 69 -2.32 -4.72 17.04
C GLN A 69 -2.03 -4.39 15.58
N ILE A 70 -0.92 -4.88 15.03
CA ILE A 70 -0.55 -4.63 13.63
C ILE A 70 -1.48 -5.35 12.66
N ALA A 71 -1.93 -6.56 13.02
CA ALA A 71 -2.96 -7.27 12.27
C ALA A 71 -4.28 -6.50 12.24
N GLU A 72 -4.73 -5.99 13.39
CA GLU A 72 -5.95 -5.18 13.48
C GLU A 72 -5.83 -3.89 12.66
N TYR A 73 -4.69 -3.19 12.74
CA TYR A 73 -4.40 -2.02 11.91
C TYR A 73 -4.50 -2.33 10.42
N ILE A 74 -3.85 -3.40 9.93
CA ILE A 74 -3.88 -3.78 8.50
C ILE A 74 -5.31 -4.06 8.03
N ARG A 75 -6.17 -4.66 8.87
CA ARG A 75 -7.57 -4.91 8.53
C ARG A 75 -8.39 -3.62 8.45
N ASN A 76 -8.14 -2.69 9.37
CA ASN A 76 -8.90 -1.45 9.48
C ASN A 76 -8.34 -0.29 8.65
N GLN A 77 -7.16 -0.46 8.03
CA GLN A 77 -6.45 0.53 7.23
C GLN A 77 -7.35 1.32 6.27
N VAL A 78 -8.18 0.63 5.48
CA VAL A 78 -9.05 1.28 4.49
C VAL A 78 -10.10 2.17 5.14
N GLN A 79 -10.62 1.76 6.31
CA GLN A 79 -11.61 2.54 7.06
C GLN A 79 -10.95 3.78 7.70
N GLU A 80 -9.75 3.62 8.26
CA GLU A 80 -8.99 4.72 8.84
C GLU A 80 -8.58 5.75 7.78
N ASP A 81 -8.07 5.30 6.62
CA ASP A 81 -7.74 6.17 5.49
C ASP A 81 -8.98 6.94 5.00
N TYR A 82 -10.14 6.26 4.90
CA TYR A 82 -11.39 6.93 4.51
C TYR A 82 -11.81 8.00 5.52
N VAL A 83 -11.71 7.73 6.82
CA VAL A 83 -12.05 8.72 7.87
C VAL A 83 -11.06 9.88 7.85
N ALA A 84 -9.77 9.63 7.68
CA ALA A 84 -8.74 10.66 7.56
C ALA A 84 -8.97 11.56 6.33
N ASP A 85 -9.29 10.98 5.18
CA ASP A 85 -9.65 11.71 3.96
C ASP A 85 -10.91 12.59 4.17
N GLN A 86 -11.92 12.11 4.91
CA GLN A 86 -13.09 12.93 5.24
C GLN A 86 -12.77 14.07 6.20
N LEU A 87 -11.81 13.90 7.12
CA LEU A 87 -11.39 14.95 8.06
C LEU A 87 -10.59 16.07 7.35
N THR A 88 -9.76 15.72 6.37
CA THR A 88 -9.00 16.70 5.57
C THR A 88 -9.88 17.47 4.57
N LEU A 89 -11.06 16.96 4.23
CA LEU A 89 -12.05 17.70 3.42
C LEU A 89 -12.55 19.00 4.07
N PHE A 90 -12.39 19.15 5.39
CA PHE A 90 -12.88 20.28 6.18
C PHE A 90 -11.74 21.09 6.82
N GLU A 91 -10.65 21.33 6.10
CA GLU A 91 -9.67 22.31 6.52
C GLU A 91 -10.31 23.71 6.54
N GLU A 92 -10.49 24.28 7.73
CA GLU A 92 -11.09 25.63 7.90
C GLU A 92 -10.22 26.71 7.23
N TYR A 93 -8.92 26.45 7.04
CA TYR A 93 -7.95 27.33 6.39
C TYR A 93 -7.14 26.56 5.34
N ASP A 94 -6.97 27.16 4.16
CA ASP A 94 -6.14 26.63 3.08
C ASP A 94 -4.67 26.54 3.53
N PRO A 95 -4.03 25.35 3.49
CA PRO A 95 -2.69 25.14 4.03
C PRO A 95 -1.57 25.79 3.20
N PHE A 96 -1.85 26.22 1.96
CA PHE A 96 -0.89 26.90 1.09
C PHE A 96 -1.06 28.42 1.10
N THR A 97 -2.29 28.91 1.31
CA THR A 97 -2.58 30.36 1.27
C THR A 97 -2.96 30.97 2.62
N GLY A 98 -3.22 30.15 3.64
CA GLY A 98 -3.64 30.57 4.98
C GLY A 98 -5.03 31.21 5.03
N LYS A 99 -5.77 31.21 3.92
CA LYS A 99 -7.08 31.85 3.81
C LYS A 99 -8.17 30.94 4.35
N LYS A 100 -9.12 31.51 5.09
CA LYS A 100 -10.28 30.77 5.59
C LYS A 100 -11.11 30.24 4.41
N ASN A 101 -11.38 28.93 4.38
CA ASN A 101 -12.24 28.30 3.38
C ASN A 101 -13.67 28.82 3.56
N LYS A 102 -14.16 29.56 2.55
CA LYS A 102 -15.47 30.26 2.61
C LYS A 102 -16.68 29.36 2.30
N LYS A 103 -16.47 28.08 2.00
CA LYS A 103 -17.58 27.15 1.73
C LYS A 103 -18.17 26.64 3.05
N LYS A 104 -19.16 27.38 3.53
CA LYS A 104 -20.30 26.84 4.27
C LYS A 104 -21.50 26.87 3.35
#